data_AF-A0A7C6WKE4-F1
#
_entry.id   AF-A0A7C6WKE4-F1
#
_cell.length_a   1.000
_cell.length_b   1.000
_cell.length_c   1.000
_cell.angle_alpha   90.00
_cell.angle_beta   90.00
_cell.angle_gamma   90.00
#
_symmetry.space_group_name_H-M   'P 1'
#
loop_
_entity.id
_entity.type
_entity.pdbx_description
1 polymer ?
#
loop_
_entity_poly.entity_id
_entity_poly.type
_entity_poly.pdbx_seq_one_letter_code
_entity_poly.pdbx_strand_id
1 'polypeptide(L)'
;MEYYMKEALIEANKAIEFDEVPIGAVIVYKDKIIARAFNGKERSQNATRHAEIIAIEEASNYLQTWRLDECDLYVTLEPCS
;
A
#
# COMPACT_ATOMS: atom_id res chain seq x y z
N MET A 1 5.73 7.32 -12.78
CA MET A 1 5.34 8.04 -11.55
C MET A 1 3.86 8.38 -11.50
N GLU A 2 3.31 9.22 -12.40
CA GLU A 2 1.90 9.69 -12.28
C GLU A 2 0.87 8.54 -12.32
N TYR A 3 1.09 7.52 -13.14
CA TYR A 3 0.24 6.33 -13.21
C TYR A 3 0.18 5.56 -11.88
N TYR A 4 1.33 5.26 -11.28
CA TYR A 4 1.39 4.50 -10.02
C TYR A 4 0.78 5.27 -8.84
N MET A 5 0.97 6.59 -8.79
CA MET A 5 0.32 7.42 -7.77
C MET A 5 -1.20 7.48 -7.95
N LYS A 6 -1.71 7.49 -9.19
CA LYS A 6 -3.16 7.37 -9.46
C LYS A 6 -3.72 6.05 -8.95
N GLU A 7 -2.99 4.95 -9.09
CA GLU A 7 -3.38 3.65 -8.55
C GLU A 7 -3.41 3.66 -7.01
N ALA A 8 -2.45 4.31 -6.34
CA ALA A 8 -2.49 4.50 -4.89
C ALA A 8 -3.69 5.35 -4.44
N LEU A 9 -4.05 6.40 -5.20
CA LEU A 9 -5.25 7.21 -4.94
C LEU A 9 -6.56 6.41 -5.12
N ILE A 10 -6.60 5.44 -6.03
CA ILE A 10 -7.74 4.51 -6.14
C ILE A 10 -7.90 3.70 -4.86
N GLU A 11 -6.80 3.18 -4.29
CA GLU A 11 -6.86 2.47 -3.00
C GLU A 11 -7.25 3.41 -1.84
N ALA A 12 -6.74 4.64 -1.81
CA ALA A 12 -7.13 5.64 -0.80
C ALA A 12 -8.64 5.94 -0.83
N ASN A 13 -9.25 5.98 -2.01
CA ASN A 13 -10.70 6.14 -2.16
C ASN A 13 -11.47 4.93 -1.62
N LYS A 14 -10.96 3.70 -1.82
CA LYS A 14 -11.58 2.49 -1.25
C LYS A 14 -11.59 2.51 0.27
N ALA A 15 -10.55 3.05 0.91
CA ALA A 15 -10.52 3.19 2.38
C ALA A 15 -11.76 3.92 2.92
N ILE A 16 -12.24 4.94 2.21
CA ILE A 16 -13.44 5.71 2.59
C ILE A 16 -14.68 4.82 2.64
N GLU A 17 -14.81 3.88 1.70
CA GLU A 17 -15.93 2.92 1.66
C GLU A 17 -15.95 1.98 2.88
N PHE A 18 -14.81 1.84 3.56
CA PHE A 18 -14.64 1.02 4.76
C PHE A 18 -14.53 1.84 6.06
N ASP A 19 -14.83 3.14 6.02
CA ASP A 19 -14.70 4.07 7.16
C ASP A 19 -13.26 4.12 7.73
N GLU A 20 -12.26 3.99 6.84
CA GLU A 20 -10.84 4.06 7.16
C GLU A 20 -10.25 5.43 6.78
N VAL A 21 -9.11 5.76 7.38
CA VAL A 21 -8.32 6.94 6.96
C VAL A 21 -7.93 6.78 5.48
N PRO A 22 -8.17 7.76 4.60
CA PRO A 22 -8.01 7.63 3.15
C PRO A 22 -6.54 7.68 2.72
N ILE A 23 -5.80 6.61 3.01
CA ILE A 23 -4.41 6.40 2.63
C ILE A 23 -4.33 5.13 1.81
N GLY A 24 -3.70 5.22 0.65
CA GLY A 24 -3.45 4.10 -0.25
C GLY A 24 -1.97 3.97 -0.57
N ALA A 25 -1.55 2.74 -0.86
CA ALA A 25 -0.18 2.40 -1.21
C ALA A 25 -0.14 1.34 -2.31
N VAL A 26 0.84 1.46 -3.21
CA VAL A 26 1.15 0.43 -4.20
C VAL A 26 2.65 0.16 -4.25
N ILE A 27 3.03 -1.09 -4.47
CA ILE A 27 4.43 -1.49 -4.69
C ILE A 27 4.60 -1.94 -6.14
N VAL A 28 5.62 -1.38 -6.79
CA VAL A 28 5.98 -1.64 -8.18
C VAL A 28 7.28 -2.43 -8.22
N TYR A 29 7.32 -3.50 -9.01
CA TYR A 29 8.53 -4.28 -9.30
C TYR A 29 8.59 -4.53 -10.82
N LYS A 30 9.70 -4.13 -11.46
CA LYS A 30 9.89 -4.24 -12.93
C LYS A 30 8.70 -3.68 -13.73
N ASP A 31 8.37 -2.41 -13.45
CA ASP A 31 7.26 -1.65 -14.04
C ASP A 31 5.85 -2.21 -13.80
N LYS A 32 5.72 -3.27 -12.99
CA LYS A 32 4.45 -3.93 -12.68
C LYS A 32 4.05 -3.70 -11.23
N ILE A 33 2.79 -3.34 -11.00
CA ILE A 33 2.23 -3.29 -9.64
C ILE A 33 2.04 -4.72 -9.14
N ILE A 34 2.71 -5.05 -8.03
CA ILE A 34 2.68 -6.37 -7.40
C ILE A 34 1.88 -6.40 -6.09
N ALA A 35 1.61 -5.24 -5.49
CA ALA A 35 0.78 -5.09 -4.30
C ALA A 35 -0.01 -3.78 -4.33
N ARG A 36 -1.22 -3.80 -3.74
CA ARG A 36 -2.11 -2.63 -3.61
C ARG A 36 -2.82 -2.72 -2.28
N ALA A 37 -2.73 -1.67 -1.48
CA ALA A 37 -3.35 -1.65 -0.17
C ALA A 37 -3.88 -0.27 0.20
N PHE A 38 -4.81 -0.26 1.15
CA PHE A 38 -5.29 0.93 1.83
C PHE A 38 -5.27 0.72 3.35
N ASN A 39 -5.33 1.81 4.11
CA ASN A 39 -5.33 1.76 5.58
C ASN A 39 -6.44 0.82 6.08
N GLY A 40 -6.09 -0.12 6.95
CA GLY A 40 -7.01 -1.14 7.48
C GLY A 40 -7.07 -1.15 9.00
N LYS A 41 -6.72 -0.03 9.65
CA LYS A 41 -6.55 0.08 11.09
C LYS A 41 -7.86 -0.15 11.84
N GLU A 42 -8.92 0.53 11.41
CA GLU A 42 -10.21 0.52 12.08
C GLU A 42 -10.88 -0.84 11.96
N ARG A 43 -10.92 -1.41 10.75
CA ARG A 43 -11.54 -2.71 10.51
C ARG A 43 -10.79 -3.86 11.16
N SER A 44 -9.46 -3.80 11.21
CA SER A 44 -8.65 -4.86 11.82
C SER A 44 -8.39 -4.67 13.31
N GLN A 45 -8.75 -3.50 13.87
CA GLN A 45 -8.42 -3.11 15.24
C GLN A 45 -6.92 -3.28 15.56
N ASN A 46 -6.07 -2.93 14.58
CA ASN A 46 -4.63 -3.07 14.69
C ASN A 46 -3.92 -1.82 14.15
N ALA A 47 -3.19 -1.16 15.05
CA ALA A 47 -2.46 0.08 14.80
C ALA A 47 -1.41 -0.03 13.68
N THR A 48 -0.89 -1.23 13.39
CA THR A 48 0.14 -1.43 12.37
C THR A 48 -0.42 -1.65 10.97
N ARG A 49 -1.74 -1.76 10.79
CA ARG A 49 -2.36 -2.02 9.47
C ARG A 49 -2.48 -0.75 8.64
N HIS A 50 -1.38 -0.01 8.53
CA HIS A 50 -1.22 1.09 7.60
C HIS A 50 -1.06 0.56 6.16
N ALA A 51 -1.39 1.40 5.17
CA ALA A 51 -1.36 1.00 3.77
C ALA A 51 0.04 0.51 3.33
N GLU A 52 1.11 1.17 3.79
CA GLU A 52 2.49 0.80 3.45
C GLU A 52 2.86 -0.57 4.01
N ILE A 53 2.49 -0.86 5.26
CA ILE A 53 2.79 -2.13 5.91
C ILE A 53 2.05 -3.27 5.20
N ILE A 54 0.77 -3.09 4.88
CA ILE A 54 -0.02 -4.08 4.16
C ILE A 54 0.58 -4.33 2.75
N ALA A 55 0.93 -3.27 2.03
CA ALA A 55 1.54 -3.40 0.70
C ALA A 55 2.89 -4.12 0.75
N ILE A 56 3.73 -3.86 1.76
CA ILE A 56 5.01 -4.55 1.96
C ILE A 56 4.79 -6.04 2.23
N GLU A 57 3.82 -6.40 3.09
CA GLU A 57 3.46 -7.79 3.37
C GLU A 57 3.00 -8.51 2.09
N GLU A 58 2.12 -7.89 1.30
CA GLU A 58 1.64 -8.43 0.03
C GLU A 58 2.75 -8.58 -1.02
N ALA A 59 3.62 -7.58 -1.16
CA ALA A 59 4.74 -7.64 -2.10
C ALA A 59 5.76 -8.71 -1.70
N SER A 60 6.03 -8.84 -0.40
CA SER A 60 6.93 -9.87 0.13
C SER A 60 6.37 -11.27 -0.13
N ASN A 61 5.06 -11.44 0.05
CA ASN A 61 4.36 -12.67 -0.31
C ASN A 61 4.38 -12.93 -1.82
N TYR A 62 4.23 -11.90 -2.66
CA TYR A 62 4.31 -12.06 -4.11
C TYR A 62 5.70 -12.53 -4.58
N LEU A 63 6.77 -11.94 -4.03
CA LEU A 63 8.15 -12.25 -4.40
C LEU A 63 8.76 -13.44 -3.63
N GLN A 64 8.05 -13.97 -2.63
CA GLN A 64 8.53 -15.04 -1.73
C GLN A 64 9.85 -14.67 -1.02
N THR A 65 10.01 -13.40 -0.66
CA THR A 65 11.18 -12.86 0.02
C THR A 65 10.79 -11.65 0.87
N TRP A 66 11.49 -11.42 1.97
CA TRP A 66 11.36 -10.20 2.78
C TRP A 66 12.17 -9.03 2.19
N ARG A 67 13.09 -9.31 1.26
CA ARG A 67 13.89 -8.29 0.56
C ARG A 67 13.13 -7.79 -0.66
N LEU A 68 12.68 -6.55 -0.61
CA LEU A 68 12.01 -5.86 -1.71
C LEU A 68 13.00 -5.00 -2.52
N ASP A 69 14.14 -5.60 -2.89
CA ASP A 69 15.13 -4.93 -3.72
C ASP A 69 14.51 -4.61 -5.11
N GLU A 70 14.91 -3.47 -5.69
CA GLU A 70 14.36 -2.96 -6.97
C GLU A 70 12.83 -2.70 -6.96
N CYS A 71 12.22 -2.61 -5.77
CA CYS A 71 10.82 -2.23 -5.62
C CYS A 71 10.69 -0.75 -5.28
N ASP A 72 9.69 -0.09 -5.89
CA ASP A 72 9.30 1.27 -5.55
C ASP A 72 7.97 1.25 -4.80
N LEU A 73 7.91 1.95 -3.66
CA LEU A 73 6.67 2.19 -2.91
C LEU A 73 6.11 3.57 -3.27
N TYR A 74 4.84 3.59 -3.69
CA TYR A 74 4.07 4.81 -3.89
C TYR A 74 2.97 4.89 -2.84
N VAL A 75 2.91 5.97 -2.08
CA VAL A 75 1.94 6.19 -1.00
C VAL A 75 1.36 7.59 -1.09
N THR A 76 0.06 7.73 -0.80
CA THR A 76 -0.68 8.99 -0.95
C THR A 76 -0.42 10.01 0.17
N LEU A 77 0.22 9.57 1.26
CA LEU A 77 0.61 10.39 2.40
C LEU A 77 2.05 10.04 2.78
N GLU A 78 2.81 11.01 3.31
CA GLU A 78 4.14 10.73 3.86
C GLU A 78 4.06 9.64 4.95
N PRO A 79 4.91 8.59 4.90
CA PRO A 79 4.92 7.53 5.90
C PRO A 79 5.19 8.02 7.31
N CYS A 80 4.58 7.34 8.30
CA CYS A 80 4.87 7.60 9.71
C CYS A 80 6.24 7.03 10.14
N SER A 81 6.74 7.50 11.31
CA SER A 81 8.01 7.05 11.92
C SER A 81 7.96 5.64 12.49
#